data_AF-A0A1G1D9I7-F1
#
_entry.id   AF-A0A1G1D9I7-F1
#
_cell.length_a   1.000
_cell.length_b   1.000
_cell.length_c   1.000
_cell.angle_alpha   90.00
_cell.angle_beta   90.00
_cell.angle_gamma   90.00
#
_symmetry.space_group_name_H-M   'P 1'
#
loop_
_entity.id
_entity.type
_entity.pdbx_description
1 polymer ?
#
loop_
_entity_poly.entity_id
_entity_poly.type
_entity_poly.pdbx_seq_one_letter_code
_entity_poly.pdbx_strand_id
1 'polypeptide(L)'
;MILIFGLPIFAAYGVVYEASLYYYLILLPILLPFLIVPAGIGILITMILMRFFPAKKTYQVMTLLGLVFGAGLVMFFRFLKPEVLLGKDVSDDVIIQFVEGLKVPDYSFLPSTWAAKAVISGANNIMGSSVLYILYLILTSLLLFILAVVTANKIYHTGWTSAHESSSNSKKRGDSLLYKIMGELLMRLSPMQKTLLMKDIKLFFRDAAQWSQLFMLGALVIIYIFNIRNLPLDSLFLKNFTSVLNHGLAGVVLSAIAVRFVFTAISLEGRYFWTIYTSPIDFKRFLWEKFWFYFIPLLILAEILVVISNIFLDVDSYIMMLSVISICLITAGLVGMGIGMGAIYPVLKYENVAEVAISTGGIIYMIMSFIFIGAIVILESRPVYVHFYKKFLFYNIGGIEIYVSYVLIFILSIATTIIPMILGVKALKEMEL
;
A
#
# COMPACT_ATOMS: atom_id res chain seq x y z
N MET A 1 12.12 -16.74 4.48
CA MET A 1 11.44 -16.22 3.28
C MET A 1 12.29 -16.40 2.03
N ILE A 2 13.42 -15.69 1.86
CA ILE A 2 14.22 -15.78 0.62
C ILE A 2 14.73 -17.20 0.32
N LEU A 3 15.24 -17.94 1.32
CA LEU A 3 15.65 -19.34 1.11
C LEU A 3 14.46 -20.24 0.73
N ILE A 4 13.31 -20.07 1.38
CA ILE A 4 12.13 -20.93 1.17
C ILE A 4 11.56 -20.72 -0.24
N PHE A 5 11.44 -19.48 -0.71
CA PHE A 5 10.91 -19.17 -2.04
C PHE A 5 11.97 -19.26 -3.14
N GLY A 6 13.25 -19.06 -2.81
CA GLY A 6 14.35 -19.10 -3.77
C GLY A 6 14.88 -20.50 -4.07
N LEU A 7 14.91 -21.40 -3.08
CA LEU A 7 15.41 -22.78 -3.26
C LEU A 7 14.72 -23.54 -4.41
N PRO A 8 13.39 -23.49 -4.58
CA PRO A 8 12.72 -24.16 -5.70
C PRO A 8 13.24 -23.73 -7.08
N ILE A 9 13.61 -22.45 -7.24
CA ILE A 9 14.10 -21.90 -8.51
C ILE A 9 15.47 -22.50 -8.86
N PHE A 10 16.38 -22.54 -7.88
CA PHE A 10 17.70 -23.14 -8.09
C PHE A 10 17.64 -24.67 -8.22
N ALA A 11 16.73 -25.32 -7.49
CA ALA A 11 16.49 -26.74 -7.66
C ALA A 11 15.98 -27.07 -9.07
N ALA A 12 15.02 -26.28 -9.60
CA ALA A 12 14.54 -26.43 -10.97
C ALA A 12 15.66 -26.21 -12.00
N TYR A 13 16.54 -25.23 -11.79
CA TYR A 13 17.73 -25.03 -12.63
C TYR A 13 18.62 -26.28 -12.67
N GLY A 14 18.91 -26.88 -11.51
CA GLY A 14 19.68 -28.13 -11.44
C GLY A 14 19.03 -29.29 -12.19
N VAL A 15 17.70 -29.40 -12.17
CA VAL A 15 16.96 -30.45 -12.90
C VAL A 15 17.03 -30.24 -14.41
N VAL A 16 16.82 -29.00 -14.89
CA VAL A 16 16.80 -28.68 -16.33
C VAL A 16 18.17 -28.86 -16.99
N TYR A 17 19.25 -28.52 -16.28
CA TYR A 17 20.62 -28.66 -16.77
C TYR A 17 21.26 -30.01 -16.44
N GLU A 18 20.47 -31.00 -15.99
CA GLU A 18 20.94 -32.34 -15.60
C GLU A 18 22.15 -32.30 -14.64
N ALA A 19 22.13 -31.36 -13.69
CA ALA A 19 23.24 -31.11 -12.78
C ALA A 19 23.46 -32.29 -11.82
N SER A 20 24.73 -32.57 -11.50
CA SER A 20 25.11 -33.66 -10.62
C SER A 20 24.70 -33.41 -9.15
N LEU A 21 24.77 -34.44 -8.31
CA LEU A 21 24.51 -34.33 -6.87
C LEU A 21 25.40 -33.26 -6.19
N TYR A 22 26.60 -33.00 -6.73
CA TYR A 22 27.51 -31.97 -6.25
C TYR A 22 26.85 -30.59 -6.25
N TYR A 23 26.09 -30.24 -7.30
CA TYR A 23 25.39 -28.96 -7.43
C TYR A 23 24.44 -28.69 -6.25
N TYR A 24 23.65 -29.70 -5.86
CA TYR A 24 22.69 -29.56 -4.77
C TYR A 24 23.37 -29.40 -3.41
N LEU A 25 24.55 -30.01 -3.23
CA LEU A 25 25.33 -29.88 -1.99
C LEU A 25 25.99 -28.50 -1.83
N ILE A 26 26.51 -27.92 -2.92
CA ILE A 26 27.16 -26.60 -2.89
C ILE A 26 26.19 -25.43 -2.85
N LEU A 27 24.92 -25.65 -3.18
CA LEU A 27 23.89 -24.62 -3.24
C LEU A 27 23.71 -23.91 -1.89
N LEU A 28 23.74 -24.67 -0.79
CA LEU A 28 23.57 -24.14 0.57
C LEU A 28 24.80 -23.30 1.02
N PRO A 29 26.05 -23.75 0.81
CA PRO A 29 27.26 -22.95 0.93
C PRO A 29 27.34 -21.70 0.03
N ILE A 30 26.57 -21.62 -1.06
CA ILE A 30 26.50 -20.42 -1.91
C ILE A 30 25.48 -19.44 -1.34
N LEU A 31 24.26 -19.90 -1.08
CA LEU A 31 23.14 -19.04 -0.70
C LEU A 31 23.31 -18.42 0.70
N LEU A 32 23.82 -19.17 1.67
CA LEU A 32 23.95 -18.66 3.04
C LEU A 32 24.92 -17.47 3.12
N PRO A 33 26.19 -17.57 2.68
CA PRO A 33 27.10 -16.44 2.68
C PRO A 33 26.60 -15.28 1.82
N PHE A 34 25.99 -15.58 0.67
CA PHE A 34 25.43 -14.55 -0.20
C PHE A 34 24.33 -13.73 0.49
N LEU A 35 23.51 -14.33 1.35
CA LEU A 35 22.48 -13.60 2.13
C LEU A 35 23.06 -12.81 3.30
N ILE A 36 24.17 -13.28 3.89
CA ILE A 36 24.84 -12.59 5.00
C ILE A 36 25.45 -11.27 4.52
N VAL A 37 25.97 -11.21 3.29
CA VAL A 37 26.59 -10.00 2.72
C VAL A 37 25.64 -8.78 2.73
N PRO A 38 24.45 -8.79 2.08
CA PRO A 38 23.54 -7.66 2.09
C PRO A 38 22.95 -7.40 3.47
N ALA A 39 22.72 -8.44 4.29
CA ALA A 39 22.27 -8.29 5.67
C ALA A 39 23.31 -7.54 6.53
N GLY A 40 24.60 -7.90 6.41
CA GLY A 40 25.70 -7.25 7.11
C GLY A 40 25.88 -5.79 6.70
N ILE A 41 25.79 -5.50 5.40
CA ILE A 41 25.81 -4.12 4.89
C ILE A 41 24.62 -3.33 5.45
N GLY A 42 23.40 -3.90 5.44
CA GLY A 42 22.21 -3.25 6.00
C GLY A 42 22.34 -2.95 7.50
N ILE A 43 22.88 -3.90 8.27
CA ILE A 43 23.15 -3.71 9.70
C ILE A 43 24.17 -2.59 9.93
N LEU A 44 25.27 -2.57 9.17
CA LEU A 44 26.30 -1.51 9.25
C LEU A 44 25.72 -0.13 8.94
N ILE A 45 24.97 0.00 7.84
CA ILE A 45 24.31 1.25 7.45
C ILE A 45 23.37 1.72 8.56
N THR A 46 22.56 0.81 9.12
CA THR A 46 21.60 1.14 10.19
C THR A 46 22.32 1.62 11.45
N MET A 47 23.38 0.95 11.88
CA MET A 47 24.17 1.35 13.04
C MET A 47 24.84 2.72 12.85
N ILE A 48 25.39 2.99 11.67
CA ILE A 48 25.99 4.28 11.35
C ILE A 48 24.93 5.39 11.37
N LEU A 49 23.76 5.13 10.79
CA LEU A 49 22.68 6.13 10.75
C LEU A 49 22.09 6.43 12.13
N MET A 50 21.95 5.43 13.00
CA MET A 50 21.52 5.65 14.39
C MET A 50 22.55 6.43 15.22
N ARG A 51 23.82 6.47 14.82
CA ARG A 51 24.83 7.32 15.46
C ARG A 51 24.66 8.79 15.10
N PHE A 52 24.39 9.10 13.84
CA PHE A 52 24.30 10.48 13.36
C PHE A 52 22.90 11.09 13.54
N PHE A 53 21.86 10.28 13.53
CA PHE A 53 20.47 10.72 13.67
C PHE A 53 19.85 10.14 14.95
N PRO A 54 19.13 10.94 15.75
CA PRO A 54 18.30 10.43 16.83
C PRO A 54 17.36 9.34 16.29
N ALA A 55 17.12 8.27 17.05
CA ALA A 55 16.31 7.12 16.60
C ALA A 55 14.96 7.52 15.97
N LYS A 56 14.33 8.60 16.45
CA LYS A 56 13.09 9.17 15.89
C LYS A 56 13.23 9.74 14.47
N LYS A 57 14.41 10.23 14.09
CA LYS A 57 14.72 10.75 12.74
C LYS A 57 15.32 9.69 11.82
N THR A 58 15.95 8.65 12.37
CA THR A 58 16.46 7.52 11.57
C THR A 58 15.36 6.87 10.75
N TYR A 59 14.15 6.74 11.31
CA TYR A 59 12.99 6.25 10.56
C TYR A 59 12.63 7.14 9.36
N GLN A 60 12.70 8.47 9.49
CA GLN A 60 12.43 9.38 8.38
C GLN A 60 13.47 9.23 7.27
N VAL A 61 14.75 9.08 7.64
CA VAL A 61 15.84 8.83 6.68
C VAL A 61 15.68 7.45 6.02
N MET A 62 15.33 6.41 6.78
CA MET A 62 15.04 5.07 6.24
C MET A 62 13.85 5.09 5.29
N THR A 63 12.78 5.83 5.63
CA THR A 63 11.60 5.97 4.77
C THR A 63 11.95 6.71 3.48
N LEU A 64 12.73 7.79 3.57
CA LEU A 64 13.21 8.52 2.40
C LEU A 64 14.12 7.63 1.52
N LEU A 65 15.07 6.91 2.11
CA LEU A 65 15.95 5.99 1.39
C LEU A 65 15.14 4.86 0.74
N GLY A 66 14.18 4.29 1.45
CA GLY A 66 13.28 3.28 0.91
C GLY A 66 12.44 3.82 -0.24
N LEU A 67 11.95 5.05 -0.14
CA LEU A 67 11.22 5.72 -1.21
C LEU A 67 12.12 5.99 -2.43
N VAL A 68 13.32 6.51 -2.22
CA VAL A 68 14.29 6.77 -3.30
C VAL A 68 14.69 5.46 -3.97
N PHE A 69 14.94 4.41 -3.19
CA PHE A 69 15.25 3.08 -3.72
C PHE A 69 14.06 2.48 -4.48
N GLY A 70 12.85 2.57 -3.93
CA GLY A 70 11.63 2.11 -4.60
C GLY A 70 11.35 2.88 -5.90
N ALA A 71 11.47 4.20 -5.88
CA ALA A 71 11.36 5.03 -7.08
C ALA A 71 12.46 4.68 -8.09
N GLY A 72 13.68 4.42 -7.63
CA GLY A 72 14.79 3.94 -8.44
C GLY A 72 14.50 2.59 -9.11
N LEU A 73 13.93 1.64 -8.38
CA LEU A 73 13.49 0.35 -8.92
C LEU A 73 12.38 0.53 -9.97
N VAL A 74 11.36 1.35 -9.68
CA VAL A 74 10.28 1.64 -10.63
C VAL A 74 10.84 2.28 -11.89
N MET A 75 11.75 3.25 -11.75
CA MET A 75 12.42 3.88 -12.89
C MET A 75 13.29 2.87 -13.65
N PHE A 76 14.03 2.01 -12.96
CA PHE A 76 14.84 0.95 -13.57
C PHE A 76 13.96 -0.02 -14.39
N PHE A 77 12.88 -0.55 -13.81
CA PHE A 77 11.93 -1.40 -14.53
C PHE A 77 11.27 -0.66 -15.69
N ARG A 78 10.98 0.64 -15.55
CA ARG A 78 10.44 1.44 -16.65
C ARG A 78 11.46 1.67 -17.76
N PHE A 79 12.74 1.86 -17.44
CA PHE A 79 13.82 1.95 -18.42
C PHE A 79 14.03 0.64 -19.17
N LEU A 80 13.77 -0.50 -18.52
CA LEU A 80 13.78 -1.80 -19.18
C LEU A 80 12.65 -1.94 -20.23
N LYS A 81 11.61 -1.09 -20.23
CA LYS A 81 10.48 -1.16 -21.17
C LYS A 81 9.92 -2.59 -21.33
N PRO A 82 9.52 -3.26 -20.24
CA PRO A 82 9.00 -4.64 -20.30
C PRO A 82 7.73 -4.75 -21.18
N GLU A 83 7.06 -3.62 -21.46
CA GLU A 83 5.90 -3.55 -22.35
C GLU A 83 6.21 -4.01 -23.79
N VAL A 84 7.47 -3.93 -24.22
CA VAL A 84 7.91 -4.39 -25.56
C VAL A 84 7.77 -5.91 -25.70
N LEU A 85 7.81 -6.67 -24.61
CA LEU A 85 7.63 -8.14 -24.63
C LEU A 85 6.16 -8.59 -24.62
N LEU A 86 5.22 -7.69 -24.36
CA LEU A 86 3.78 -8.00 -24.26
C LEU A 86 3.04 -7.76 -25.59
N GLY A 87 3.73 -7.29 -26.63
CA GLY A 87 3.18 -7.19 -27.99
C GLY A 87 2.90 -8.57 -28.59
N LYS A 88 1.87 -8.70 -29.42
CA LYS A 88 1.53 -9.97 -30.09
C LYS A 88 2.54 -10.38 -31.18
N ASP A 89 3.40 -9.46 -31.64
CA ASP A 89 4.37 -9.65 -32.73
C ASP A 89 5.79 -9.24 -32.29
N VAL A 90 6.33 -9.89 -31.26
CA VAL A 90 7.73 -9.66 -30.84
C VAL A 90 8.64 -10.63 -31.58
N SER A 91 9.46 -10.12 -32.49
CA SER A 91 10.49 -10.91 -33.17
C SER A 91 11.50 -11.48 -32.18
N ASP A 92 12.00 -12.70 -32.42
CA ASP A 92 13.00 -13.37 -31.59
C ASP A 92 14.24 -12.47 -31.32
N ASP A 93 14.63 -11.65 -32.30
CA ASP A 93 15.75 -10.68 -32.17
C ASP A 93 15.53 -9.62 -31.07
N VAL A 94 14.29 -9.18 -30.86
CA VAL A 94 13.93 -8.20 -29.82
C VAL A 94 13.97 -8.86 -28.45
N ILE A 95 13.57 -10.13 -28.36
CA ILE A 95 13.67 -10.94 -27.14
C ILE A 95 15.14 -11.16 -26.80
N ILE A 96 15.97 -11.52 -27.79
CA ILE A 96 17.41 -11.71 -27.60
C ILE A 96 18.08 -10.40 -27.18
N GLN A 97 17.80 -9.27 -27.85
CA GLN A 97 18.35 -7.96 -27.44
C GLN A 97 17.88 -7.52 -26.05
N PHE A 98 16.64 -7.83 -25.66
CA PHE A 98 16.17 -7.57 -24.30
C PHE A 98 16.88 -8.46 -23.27
N VAL A 99 17.06 -9.75 -23.56
CA VAL A 99 17.82 -10.68 -22.71
C VAL A 99 19.29 -10.25 -22.60
N GLU A 100 19.88 -9.74 -23.68
CA GLU A 100 21.22 -9.16 -23.65
C GLU A 100 21.28 -7.83 -22.89
N GLY A 101 20.25 -6.99 -22.98
CA GLY A 101 20.11 -5.77 -22.19
C GLY A 101 19.84 -6.03 -20.70
N LEU A 102 19.30 -7.20 -20.36
CA LEU A 102 19.12 -7.69 -18.98
C LEU A 102 20.40 -8.30 -18.39
N LYS A 103 21.46 -8.52 -19.19
CA LYS A 103 22.76 -8.91 -18.63
C LYS A 103 23.25 -7.76 -17.76
N VAL A 104 23.04 -7.91 -16.46
CA VAL A 104 23.60 -7.02 -15.43
C VAL A 104 25.09 -6.90 -15.70
N PRO A 105 25.69 -5.70 -15.66
CA PRO A 105 27.12 -5.55 -15.86
C PRO A 105 27.89 -6.53 -14.98
N ASP A 106 28.65 -7.43 -15.61
CA ASP A 106 29.45 -8.47 -14.96
C ASP A 106 30.68 -7.85 -14.28
N TYR A 107 30.45 -7.03 -13.26
CA TYR A 107 31.54 -6.52 -12.45
C TYR A 107 32.12 -7.68 -11.63
N SER A 108 33.40 -7.97 -11.88
CA SER A 108 34.13 -9.08 -11.28
C SER A 108 34.23 -9.03 -9.74
N PHE A 109 33.91 -7.90 -9.12
CA PHE A 109 33.99 -7.70 -7.66
C PHE A 109 32.64 -7.85 -6.93
N LEU A 110 31.54 -8.04 -7.65
CA LEU A 110 30.22 -8.10 -7.00
C LEU A 110 29.94 -9.50 -6.41
N PRO A 111 29.43 -9.57 -5.17
CA PRO A 111 28.99 -10.83 -4.56
C PRO A 111 27.92 -11.56 -5.37
N SER A 112 27.05 -10.84 -6.07
CA SER A 112 26.05 -11.41 -6.98
C SER A 112 26.70 -12.15 -8.15
N THR A 113 27.79 -11.60 -8.70
CA THR A 113 28.56 -12.21 -9.78
C THR A 113 29.27 -13.48 -9.30
N TRP A 114 29.84 -13.46 -8.09
CA TRP A 114 30.46 -14.66 -7.50
C TRP A 114 29.43 -15.77 -7.23
N ALA A 115 28.26 -15.41 -6.71
CA ALA A 115 27.17 -16.38 -6.51
C ALA A 115 26.69 -16.98 -7.84
N ALA A 116 26.45 -16.15 -8.86
CA ALA A 116 26.05 -16.62 -10.19
C ALA A 116 27.12 -17.54 -10.81
N LYS A 117 28.39 -17.14 -10.77
CA LYS A 117 29.50 -17.96 -11.28
C LYS A 117 29.67 -19.26 -10.52
N ALA A 118 29.46 -19.28 -9.20
CA ALA A 118 29.50 -20.50 -8.38
C ALA A 118 28.36 -21.47 -8.73
N VAL A 119 27.15 -20.96 -8.98
CA VAL A 119 25.99 -21.77 -9.42
C VAL A 119 26.24 -22.36 -10.81
N ILE A 120 26.72 -21.55 -11.76
CA ILE A 120 26.99 -21.98 -13.14
C ILE A 120 28.14 -23.00 -13.20
N SER A 121 29.25 -22.75 -12.50
CA SER A 121 30.37 -23.71 -12.47
C SER A 121 30.01 -24.99 -11.72
N GLY A 122 29.16 -24.88 -10.70
CA GLY A 122 28.56 -25.99 -9.99
C GLY A 122 27.72 -26.90 -10.89
N ALA A 123 26.85 -26.32 -11.71
CA ALA A 123 26.01 -27.07 -12.65
C ALA A 123 26.85 -27.76 -13.73
N ASN A 124 27.92 -27.11 -14.20
CA ASN A 124 28.85 -27.65 -15.20
C ASN A 124 29.93 -28.60 -14.64
N ASN A 125 29.85 -29.02 -13.36
CA ASN A 125 30.84 -29.87 -12.68
C ASN A 125 32.29 -29.32 -12.64
N ILE A 126 32.47 -28.01 -12.76
CA ILE A 126 33.79 -27.37 -12.67
C ILE A 126 34.08 -27.05 -11.19
N MET A 127 34.62 -28.04 -10.47
CA MET A 127 34.85 -27.97 -9.02
C MET A 127 35.82 -26.85 -8.61
N GLY A 128 36.89 -26.64 -9.39
CA GLY A 128 37.92 -25.65 -9.03
C GLY A 128 37.38 -24.22 -8.97
N SER A 129 36.59 -23.81 -9.96
CA SER A 129 36.03 -22.45 -10.02
C SER A 129 34.86 -22.26 -9.05
N SER A 130 33.99 -23.27 -8.88
CA SER A 130 32.89 -23.22 -7.90
C SER A 130 33.40 -23.04 -6.47
N VAL A 131 34.40 -23.83 -6.05
CA VAL A 131 34.99 -23.72 -4.71
C VAL A 131 35.64 -22.35 -4.50
N LEU A 132 36.35 -21.80 -5.49
CA LEU A 132 36.97 -20.48 -5.39
C LEU A 132 35.93 -19.38 -5.18
N TYR A 133 34.83 -19.37 -5.95
CA TYR A 133 33.78 -18.36 -5.79
C TYR A 133 33.00 -18.50 -4.48
N ILE A 134 32.78 -19.74 -4.02
CA ILE A 134 32.21 -20.00 -2.69
C ILE A 134 33.13 -19.44 -1.60
N LEU A 135 34.44 -19.64 -1.73
CA LEU A 135 35.42 -19.13 -0.78
C LEU A 135 35.44 -17.60 -0.73
N TYR A 136 35.34 -16.92 -1.88
CA TYR A 136 35.18 -15.45 -1.92
C TYR A 136 33.91 -14.99 -1.21
N LEU A 137 32.78 -15.68 -1.40
CA LEU A 137 31.53 -15.37 -0.68
C LEU A 137 31.65 -15.58 0.82
N ILE A 138 32.25 -16.69 1.25
CA ILE A 138 32.46 -16.99 2.67
C ILE A 138 33.36 -15.93 3.30
N LEU A 139 34.52 -15.64 2.69
CA LEU A 139 35.46 -14.64 3.22
C LEU A 139 34.83 -13.26 3.32
N THR A 140 34.10 -12.82 2.30
CA THR A 140 33.44 -11.51 2.32
C THR A 140 32.31 -11.45 3.33
N SER A 141 31.51 -12.52 3.48
CA SER A 141 30.46 -12.59 4.49
C SER A 141 31.04 -12.54 5.92
N LEU A 142 32.14 -13.24 6.15
CA LEU A 142 32.80 -13.32 7.46
C LEU A 142 33.45 -11.97 7.80
N LEU A 143 34.11 -11.33 6.83
CA LEU A 143 34.67 -9.99 6.99
C LEU A 143 33.58 -8.96 7.35
N LEU A 144 32.45 -8.98 6.64
CA LEU A 144 31.33 -8.08 6.94
C LEU A 144 30.70 -8.35 8.30
N PHE A 145 30.59 -9.62 8.70
CA PHE A 145 30.11 -10.00 10.02
C PHE A 145 31.04 -9.47 11.13
N ILE A 146 32.35 -9.65 10.98
CA ILE A 146 33.34 -9.11 11.94
C ILE A 146 33.24 -7.58 12.01
N LEU A 147 33.18 -6.90 10.86
CA LEU A 147 33.03 -5.45 10.82
C LEU A 147 31.74 -5.00 11.52
N ALA A 148 30.63 -5.71 11.33
CA ALA A 148 29.37 -5.42 11.99
C ALA A 148 29.51 -5.57 13.51
N VAL A 149 30.11 -6.64 14.01
CA VAL A 149 30.31 -6.88 15.46
C VAL A 149 31.23 -5.83 16.08
N VAL A 150 32.35 -5.50 15.44
CA VAL A 150 33.31 -4.48 15.93
C VAL A 150 32.65 -3.10 15.98
N THR A 151 31.87 -2.77 14.94
CA THR A 151 31.13 -1.51 14.87
C THR A 151 30.03 -1.45 15.92
N ALA A 152 29.30 -2.56 16.11
CA ALA A 152 28.28 -2.69 17.15
C ALA A 152 28.87 -2.48 18.54
N ASN A 153 29.98 -3.12 18.88
CA ASN A 153 30.60 -2.97 20.20
C ASN A 153 30.95 -1.50 20.52
N LYS A 154 31.39 -0.72 19.51
CA LYS A 154 31.75 0.69 19.69
C LYS A 154 30.55 1.64 19.74
N ILE A 155 29.49 1.36 19.00
CA ILE A 155 28.40 2.32 18.74
C ILE A 155 27.12 1.98 19.51
N TYR A 156 26.87 0.69 19.76
CA TYR A 156 25.58 0.19 20.23
C TYR A 156 25.18 0.80 21.58
N HIS A 157 26.11 0.88 22.53
CA HIS A 157 25.82 1.44 23.86
C HIS A 157 25.38 2.92 23.76
N THR A 158 26.14 3.73 23.03
CA THR A 158 25.86 5.17 22.86
C THR A 158 24.59 5.42 22.05
N GLY A 159 24.32 4.59 21.03
CA GLY A 159 23.09 4.65 20.24
C GLY A 159 21.85 4.29 21.07
N TRP A 160 21.97 3.27 21.92
CA TRP A 160 20.90 2.82 22.81
C TRP A 160 20.52 3.86 23.87
N THR A 161 21.51 4.48 24.52
CA THR A 161 21.27 5.54 25.51
C THR A 161 20.70 6.80 24.86
N SER A 162 21.25 7.24 23.72
CA SER A 162 20.75 8.41 22.99
C SER A 162 19.31 8.23 22.48
N ALA A 163 18.92 6.99 22.12
CA ALA A 163 17.56 6.68 21.71
C ALA A 163 16.55 6.88 22.86
N HIS A 164 16.91 6.47 24.08
CA HIS A 164 16.10 6.63 25.29
C HIS A 164 16.10 8.07 25.83
N GLU A 165 17.23 8.78 25.77
CA GLU A 165 17.38 10.14 26.30
C GLU A 165 16.76 11.23 25.41
N SER A 166 16.48 10.94 24.13
CA SER A 166 15.87 11.90 23.18
C SER A 166 14.41 12.32 23.51
N SER A 167 13.88 11.89 24.66
CA SER A 167 12.61 12.33 25.24
C SER A 167 12.60 13.81 25.66
N SER A 168 13.76 14.40 26.03
CA SER A 168 13.79 15.65 26.80
C SER A 168 13.74 16.96 25.98
N ASN A 169 14.16 16.99 24.71
CA ASN A 169 14.27 18.26 23.96
C ASN A 169 13.22 18.42 22.86
N SER A 170 11.94 18.36 23.22
CA SER A 170 10.86 18.91 22.39
C SER A 170 10.86 20.43 22.49
N LYS A 171 11.77 21.09 21.74
CA LYS A 171 11.64 22.53 21.49
C LYS A 171 10.31 22.76 20.75
N LYS A 172 9.35 23.37 21.45
CA LYS A 172 8.05 23.90 20.99
C LYS A 172 8.20 24.95 19.87
N ARG A 173 8.69 24.59 18.68
CA ARG A 173 9.00 25.58 17.64
C ARG A 173 8.39 25.34 16.26
N GLY A 174 7.58 24.30 16.08
CA GLY A 174 6.96 23.97 14.78
C GLY A 174 5.47 24.27 14.62
N ASP A 175 4.71 24.42 15.71
CA ASP A 175 3.24 24.38 15.65
C ASP A 175 2.57 25.65 15.06
N SER A 176 3.29 26.75 14.86
CA SER A 176 2.68 28.06 14.51
C SER A 176 2.05 28.12 13.11
N LEU A 177 2.70 27.54 12.10
CA LEU A 177 2.20 27.60 10.71
C LEU A 177 0.98 26.69 10.50
N LEU A 178 1.04 25.45 10.99
CA LEU A 178 -0.10 24.52 10.93
C LEU A 178 -1.29 25.08 11.72
N TYR A 179 -1.09 25.62 12.92
CA TYR A 179 -2.18 26.24 13.68
C TYR A 179 -2.79 27.45 12.99
N LYS A 180 -2.01 28.25 12.27
CA LYS A 180 -2.55 29.39 11.51
C LYS A 180 -3.39 28.93 10.34
N ILE A 181 -2.83 28.09 9.46
CA ILE A 181 -3.50 27.60 8.25
C ILE A 181 -4.78 26.83 8.62
N MET A 182 -4.68 25.92 9.58
CA MET A 182 -5.83 25.12 10.05
C MET A 182 -6.78 25.97 10.91
N GLY A 183 -6.25 26.97 11.62
CA GLY A 183 -7.03 27.92 12.39
C GLY A 183 -8.00 28.69 11.50
N GLU A 184 -7.56 29.04 10.28
CA GLU A 184 -8.34 29.72 9.26
C GLU A 184 -9.31 28.79 8.52
N LEU A 185 -8.85 27.61 8.08
CA LEU A 185 -9.70 26.61 7.42
C LEU A 185 -10.84 26.10 8.31
N LEU A 186 -10.63 26.03 9.62
CA LEU A 186 -11.58 25.47 10.58
C LEU A 186 -12.40 26.54 11.32
N MET A 187 -12.44 27.79 10.84
CA MET A 187 -13.20 28.87 11.51
C MET A 187 -14.70 28.59 11.64
N ARG A 188 -15.28 27.81 10.73
CA ARG A 188 -16.73 27.52 10.69
C ARG A 188 -17.17 26.35 11.57
N LEU A 189 -16.22 25.61 12.17
CA LEU A 189 -16.51 24.48 13.03
C LEU A 189 -16.70 24.91 14.48
N SER A 190 -17.44 24.11 15.25
CA SER A 190 -17.54 24.34 16.69
C SER A 190 -16.16 24.25 17.36
N PRO A 191 -15.92 24.99 18.47
CA PRO A 191 -14.61 24.99 19.16
C PRO A 191 -14.11 23.60 19.54
N MET A 192 -15.05 22.71 19.86
CA MET A 192 -14.76 21.33 20.26
C MET A 192 -14.34 20.46 19.06
N GLN A 193 -15.08 20.54 17.93
CA GLN A 193 -14.72 19.84 16.70
C GLN A 193 -13.36 20.30 16.16
N LYS A 194 -13.07 21.60 16.23
CA LYS A 194 -11.77 22.14 15.85
C LYS A 194 -10.63 21.55 16.67
N THR A 195 -10.86 21.34 17.96
CA THR A 195 -9.85 20.80 18.88
C THR A 195 -9.61 19.31 18.64
N LEU A 196 -10.67 18.53 18.44
CA LEU A 196 -10.56 17.11 18.10
C LEU A 196 -9.89 16.90 16.74
N LEU A 197 -10.29 17.67 15.73
CA LEU A 197 -9.73 17.54 14.39
C LEU A 197 -8.27 17.99 14.34
N MET A 198 -7.91 19.05 15.09
CA MET A 198 -6.50 19.43 15.28
C MET A 198 -5.70 18.34 15.99
N LYS A 199 -6.30 17.62 16.96
CA LYS A 199 -5.67 16.48 17.62
C LYS A 199 -5.38 15.37 16.61
N ASP A 200 -6.37 14.97 15.82
CA ASP A 200 -6.24 13.90 14.82
C ASP A 200 -5.22 14.25 13.73
N ILE A 201 -5.20 15.50 13.27
CA ILE A 201 -4.17 15.99 12.33
C ILE A 201 -2.78 15.90 12.92
N LYS A 202 -2.58 16.37 14.15
CA LYS A 202 -1.27 16.26 14.79
C LYS A 202 -0.84 14.82 15.01
N LEU A 203 -1.76 13.93 15.37
CA LEU A 203 -1.46 12.51 15.50
C LEU A 203 -1.05 11.90 14.15
N PHE A 204 -1.80 12.19 13.08
CA PHE A 204 -1.51 11.74 11.72
C PHE A 204 -0.12 12.19 11.24
N PHE A 205 0.22 13.47 11.40
CA PHE A 205 1.53 13.99 10.98
C PHE A 205 2.69 13.51 11.87
N ARG A 206 2.42 13.10 13.12
CA ARG A 206 3.45 12.63 14.05
C ARG A 206 3.67 11.12 13.98
N ASP A 207 2.69 10.35 13.53
CA ASP A 207 2.80 8.90 13.40
C ASP A 207 3.48 8.50 12.09
N ALA A 208 4.77 8.17 12.21
CA ALA A 208 5.58 7.82 11.07
C ALA A 208 5.17 6.49 10.41
N ALA A 209 4.49 5.59 11.14
CA ALA A 209 3.96 4.35 10.57
C ALA A 209 2.87 4.62 9.53
N GLN A 210 2.02 5.62 9.77
CA GLN A 210 0.98 6.04 8.84
C GLN A 210 1.57 6.61 7.54
N TRP A 211 2.68 7.35 7.62
CA TRP A 211 3.40 7.85 6.44
C TRP A 211 3.95 6.72 5.56
N SER A 212 4.56 5.69 6.15
CA SER A 212 5.06 4.54 5.39
C SER A 212 3.92 3.78 4.70
N GLN A 213 2.79 3.59 5.39
CA GLN A 213 1.60 3.00 4.80
C GLN A 213 1.02 3.84 3.66
N LEU A 214 0.99 5.16 3.81
CA LEU A 214 0.52 6.09 2.78
C LEU A 214 1.42 6.05 1.53
N PHE A 215 2.75 5.97 1.70
CA PHE A 215 3.67 5.81 0.58
C PHE A 215 3.49 4.47 -0.14
N MET A 216 3.36 3.37 0.60
CA MET A 216 3.10 2.05 0.03
C MET A 216 1.78 2.03 -0.75
N LEU A 217 0.75 2.67 -0.20
CA LEU A 217 -0.56 2.83 -0.84
C LEU A 217 -0.45 3.70 -2.09
N GLY A 218 0.28 4.80 -2.05
CA GLY A 218 0.54 5.65 -3.21
C GLY A 218 1.21 4.89 -4.36
N ALA A 219 2.17 4.02 -4.04
CA ALA A 219 2.78 3.14 -5.03
C ALA A 219 1.75 2.18 -5.67
N LEU A 220 0.86 1.59 -4.86
CA LEU A 220 -0.21 0.70 -5.35
C LEU A 220 -1.18 1.45 -6.27
N VAL A 221 -1.57 2.67 -5.91
CA VAL A 221 -2.41 3.57 -6.71
C VAL A 221 -1.75 3.88 -8.07
N ILE A 222 -0.45 4.18 -8.09
CA ILE A 222 0.30 4.42 -9.33
C ILE A 222 0.31 3.17 -10.22
N ILE A 223 0.59 2.00 -9.63
CA ILE A 223 0.56 0.71 -10.35
C ILE A 223 -0.83 0.46 -10.93
N TYR A 224 -1.89 0.71 -10.16
CA TYR A 224 -3.26 0.57 -10.62
C TYR A 224 -3.57 1.46 -11.84
N ILE A 225 -3.22 2.76 -11.78
CA ILE A 225 -3.41 3.69 -12.90
C ILE A 225 -2.63 3.21 -14.14
N PHE A 226 -1.40 2.73 -13.94
CA PHE A 226 -0.56 2.22 -15.03
C PHE A 226 -1.14 0.96 -15.67
N ASN A 227 -1.67 0.04 -14.87
CA ASN A 227 -2.32 -1.17 -15.35
C ASN A 227 -3.51 -0.85 -16.27
N ILE A 228 -4.34 0.14 -15.91
CA ILE A 228 -5.48 0.55 -16.74
C ILE A 228 -5.03 1.12 -18.09
N ARG A 229 -3.97 1.94 -18.09
CA ARG A 229 -3.44 2.54 -19.33
C ARG A 229 -2.95 1.50 -20.34
N ASN A 230 -2.39 0.39 -19.87
CA ASN A 230 -1.79 -0.64 -20.74
C ASN A 230 -2.77 -1.72 -21.20
N LEU A 231 -4.07 -1.59 -20.90
CA LEU A 231 -5.07 -2.54 -21.38
C LEU A 231 -5.27 -2.39 -22.89
N PRO A 232 -5.04 -3.45 -23.70
CA PRO A 232 -5.29 -3.43 -25.13
C PRO A 232 -6.80 -3.49 -25.39
N LEU A 233 -7.44 -2.32 -25.49
CA LEU A 233 -8.88 -2.18 -25.69
C LEU A 233 -9.18 -1.66 -27.10
N ASP A 234 -9.41 -2.59 -28.02
CA ASP A 234 -9.58 -2.28 -29.45
C ASP A 234 -10.98 -1.75 -29.81
N SER A 235 -11.98 -1.87 -28.91
CA SER A 235 -13.36 -1.43 -29.17
C SER A 235 -13.92 -0.52 -28.08
N LEU A 236 -14.77 0.44 -28.49
CA LEU A 236 -15.50 1.34 -27.59
C LEU A 236 -16.41 0.58 -26.61
N PHE A 237 -16.91 -0.60 -27.00
CA PHE A 237 -17.65 -1.49 -26.11
C PHE A 237 -16.78 -1.97 -24.95
N LEU A 238 -15.58 -2.48 -25.26
CA LEU A 238 -14.66 -3.00 -24.27
C LEU A 238 -14.17 -1.88 -23.34
N LYS A 239 -13.96 -0.66 -23.86
CA LYS A 239 -13.63 0.54 -23.07
C LYS A 239 -14.73 0.90 -22.07
N ASN A 240 -15.99 1.00 -22.51
CA ASN A 240 -17.12 1.35 -21.66
C ASN A 240 -17.42 0.26 -20.62
N PHE A 241 -17.37 -1.02 -21.01
CA PHE A 241 -17.56 -2.14 -20.09
C PHE A 241 -16.44 -2.21 -19.04
N THR A 242 -15.19 -2.01 -19.47
CA THR A 242 -14.03 -1.95 -18.58
C THR A 242 -14.15 -0.77 -17.61
N SER A 243 -14.67 0.38 -18.04
CA SER A 243 -14.91 1.53 -17.15
C SER A 243 -15.92 1.20 -16.05
N VAL A 244 -17.00 0.46 -16.31
CA VAL A 244 -17.93 0.00 -15.23
C VAL A 244 -17.22 -0.92 -14.25
N LEU A 245 -16.49 -1.91 -14.75
CA LEU A 245 -15.68 -2.79 -13.90
C LEU A 245 -14.61 -2.02 -13.12
N ASN A 246 -14.12 -0.92 -13.67
CA ASN A 246 -13.14 -0.06 -13.04
C ASN A 246 -13.69 0.59 -11.75
N HIS A 247 -14.99 0.85 -11.65
CA HIS A 247 -15.62 1.31 -10.40
C HIS A 247 -15.52 0.26 -9.30
N GLY A 248 -15.77 -1.00 -9.65
CA GLY A 248 -15.61 -2.12 -8.74
C GLY A 248 -14.18 -2.25 -8.25
N LEU A 249 -13.22 -2.20 -9.17
CA LEU A 249 -11.79 -2.27 -8.84
C LEU A 249 -11.33 -1.08 -7.99
N ALA A 250 -11.71 0.15 -8.37
CA ALA A 250 -11.43 1.35 -7.60
C ALA A 250 -12.04 1.27 -6.19
N GLY A 251 -13.30 0.82 -6.08
CA GLY A 251 -13.97 0.57 -4.81
C GLY A 251 -13.22 -0.45 -3.95
N VAL A 252 -12.75 -1.56 -4.53
CA VAL A 252 -11.96 -2.57 -3.82
C VAL A 252 -10.65 -1.96 -3.30
N VAL A 253 -9.93 -1.20 -4.13
CA VAL A 253 -8.73 -0.47 -3.69
C VAL A 253 -9.07 0.48 -2.53
N LEU A 254 -10.12 1.29 -2.65
CA LEU A 254 -10.58 2.21 -1.60
C LEU A 254 -10.96 1.47 -0.32
N SER A 255 -11.59 0.30 -0.39
CA SER A 255 -11.94 -0.49 0.79
C SER A 255 -10.71 -1.01 1.54
N ALA A 256 -9.66 -1.43 0.82
CA ALA A 256 -8.38 -1.87 1.39
C ALA A 256 -7.61 -0.70 2.05
N ILE A 257 -7.81 0.52 1.55
CA ILE A 257 -7.30 1.74 2.17
C ILE A 257 -8.11 2.06 3.42
N ALA A 258 -9.44 2.03 3.29
CA ALA A 258 -10.35 2.40 4.36
C ALA A 258 -10.26 1.44 5.57
N VAL A 259 -10.01 0.15 5.38
CA VAL A 259 -9.79 -0.76 6.52
C VAL A 259 -8.54 -0.37 7.34
N ARG A 260 -7.51 0.21 6.72
CA ARG A 260 -6.26 0.56 7.39
C ARG A 260 -6.29 1.90 8.11
N PHE A 261 -7.00 2.88 7.57
CA PHE A 261 -7.02 4.24 8.10
C PHE A 261 -8.35 4.61 8.75
N VAL A 262 -9.47 4.17 8.17
CA VAL A 262 -10.82 4.61 8.54
C VAL A 262 -11.42 3.69 9.59
N PHE A 263 -11.34 2.38 9.39
CA PHE A 263 -11.79 1.38 10.37
C PHE A 263 -10.95 1.43 11.65
N THR A 264 -9.64 1.59 11.54
CA THR A 264 -8.74 1.68 12.70
C THR A 264 -8.82 3.02 13.44
N ALA A 265 -9.50 4.03 12.89
CA ALA A 265 -9.49 5.40 13.39
C ALA A 265 -9.93 5.56 14.85
N ILE A 266 -10.82 4.69 15.32
CA ILE A 266 -11.33 4.69 16.69
C ILE A 266 -10.39 3.90 17.60
N SER A 267 -9.93 2.75 17.13
CA SER A 267 -8.92 1.94 17.81
C SER A 267 -7.63 2.72 18.04
N LEU A 268 -7.25 3.64 17.13
CA LEU A 268 -6.07 4.52 17.24
C LEU A 268 -6.06 5.42 18.48
N GLU A 269 -7.22 5.68 19.10
CA GLU A 269 -7.28 6.38 20.40
C GLU A 269 -6.65 5.55 21.52
N GLY A 270 -6.61 4.23 21.34
CA GLY A 270 -5.90 3.26 22.15
C GLY A 270 -6.26 3.33 23.63
N ARG A 271 -5.24 3.19 24.48
CA ARG A 271 -5.39 3.18 25.95
C ARG A 271 -5.88 4.50 26.54
N TYR A 272 -5.86 5.60 25.78
CA TYR A 272 -6.29 6.92 26.25
C TYR A 272 -7.75 7.23 25.92
N PHE A 273 -8.47 6.29 25.29
CA PHE A 273 -9.87 6.44 24.92
C PHE A 273 -10.78 6.81 26.11
N TRP A 274 -10.44 6.38 27.33
CA TRP A 274 -11.16 6.75 28.56
C TRP A 274 -11.28 8.26 28.77
N THR A 275 -10.32 9.05 28.27
CA THR A 275 -10.35 10.52 28.37
C THR A 275 -11.50 11.09 27.53
N ILE A 276 -11.73 10.52 26.34
CA ILE A 276 -12.84 10.90 25.46
C ILE A 276 -14.15 10.39 26.06
N TYR A 277 -14.17 9.17 26.57
CA TYR A 277 -15.35 8.56 27.17
C TYR A 277 -15.88 9.34 28.40
N THR A 278 -14.98 9.86 29.23
CA THR A 278 -15.35 10.65 30.43
C THR A 278 -15.59 12.13 30.14
N SER A 279 -15.22 12.61 28.96
CA SER A 279 -15.44 13.99 28.56
C SER A 279 -16.92 14.25 28.18
N PRO A 280 -17.44 15.48 28.34
CA PRO A 280 -18.83 15.82 27.98
C PRO A 280 -19.00 15.97 26.46
N ILE A 281 -18.58 14.96 25.71
CA ILE A 281 -18.59 14.91 24.25
C ILE A 281 -19.65 13.93 23.79
N ASP A 282 -20.57 14.38 22.94
CA ASP A 282 -21.52 13.47 22.30
C ASP A 282 -20.80 12.57 21.28
N PHE A 283 -20.86 11.25 21.48
CA PHE A 283 -20.27 10.26 20.57
C PHE A 283 -20.76 10.40 19.13
N LYS A 284 -21.98 10.90 18.90
CA LYS A 284 -22.46 11.20 17.55
C LYS A 284 -21.57 12.25 16.88
N ARG A 285 -21.25 13.35 17.58
CA ARG A 285 -20.38 14.41 17.04
C ARG A 285 -18.95 13.93 16.84
N PHE A 286 -18.46 13.09 17.74
CA PHE A 286 -17.14 12.46 17.63
C PHE A 286 -17.00 11.59 16.37
N LEU A 287 -17.96 10.68 16.11
CA LEU A 287 -17.90 9.84 14.91
C LEU A 287 -18.04 10.65 13.61
N TRP A 288 -18.93 11.64 13.58
CA TRP A 288 -19.10 12.50 12.40
C TRP A 288 -17.87 13.37 12.11
N GLU A 289 -17.14 13.81 13.14
CA GLU A 289 -15.89 14.53 12.95
C GLU A 289 -14.83 13.64 12.29
N LYS A 290 -14.67 12.40 12.75
CA LYS A 290 -13.82 11.40 12.08
C LYS A 290 -14.29 11.11 10.66
N PHE A 291 -15.61 11.06 10.42
CA PHE A 291 -16.17 10.86 9.07
C PHE A 291 -15.67 11.91 8.11
N TRP A 292 -15.82 13.19 8.44
CA TRP A 292 -15.36 14.26 7.56
C TRP A 292 -13.83 14.31 7.43
N PHE A 293 -13.10 13.99 8.50
CA PHE A 293 -11.64 13.93 8.47
C PHE A 293 -11.10 12.93 7.45
N TYR A 294 -11.69 11.73 7.36
CA TYR A 294 -11.27 10.70 6.41
C TYR A 294 -11.99 10.74 5.06
N PHE A 295 -13.24 11.23 5.02
CA PHE A 295 -14.02 11.32 3.79
C PHE A 295 -13.37 12.24 2.75
N ILE A 296 -12.89 13.42 3.15
CA ILE A 296 -12.34 14.40 2.21
C ILE A 296 -11.08 13.87 1.51
N PRO A 297 -10.03 13.38 2.22
CA PRO A 297 -8.85 12.83 1.56
C PRO A 297 -9.15 11.60 0.71
N LEU A 298 -10.03 10.71 1.19
CA LEU A 298 -10.35 9.48 0.48
C LEU A 298 -11.18 9.78 -0.79
N LEU A 299 -12.09 10.76 -0.74
CA LEU A 299 -12.85 11.21 -1.90
C LEU A 299 -11.93 11.83 -2.96
N ILE A 300 -10.99 12.69 -2.56
CA ILE A 300 -10.01 13.27 -3.50
C ILE A 300 -9.21 12.16 -4.18
N LEU A 301 -8.76 11.16 -3.43
CA LEU A 301 -8.04 10.01 -3.98
C LEU A 301 -8.92 9.19 -4.94
N ALA A 302 -10.16 8.93 -4.56
CA ALA A 302 -11.13 8.17 -5.35
C ALA A 302 -11.46 8.85 -6.68
N GLU A 303 -11.70 10.16 -6.65
CA GLU A 303 -11.98 10.98 -7.83
C GLU A 303 -10.77 11.02 -8.77
N ILE A 304 -9.56 11.24 -8.23
CA ILE A 304 -8.32 11.20 -9.03
C ILE A 304 -8.18 9.84 -9.72
N LEU A 305 -8.40 8.75 -9.00
CA LEU A 305 -8.32 7.39 -9.54
C LEU A 305 -9.28 7.17 -10.70
N VAL A 306 -10.55 7.51 -10.50
CA VAL A 306 -11.61 7.24 -11.49
C VAL A 306 -11.52 8.19 -12.67
N VAL A 307 -11.31 9.49 -12.46
CA VAL A 307 -11.21 10.49 -13.53
C VAL A 307 -10.00 10.22 -14.41
N ILE A 308 -8.80 9.98 -13.83
CA ILE A 308 -7.60 9.68 -14.63
C ILE A 308 -7.77 8.38 -15.41
N SER A 309 -8.31 7.33 -14.77
CA SER A 309 -8.55 6.04 -15.43
C SER A 309 -9.52 6.19 -16.60
N ASN A 310 -10.61 6.94 -16.40
CA ASN A 310 -11.61 7.19 -17.44
C ASN A 310 -11.05 8.05 -18.59
N ILE A 311 -10.20 9.04 -18.30
CA ILE A 311 -9.49 9.81 -19.34
C ILE A 311 -8.61 8.88 -20.18
N PHE A 312 -7.86 7.96 -19.57
CA PHE A 312 -7.04 7.01 -20.32
C PHE A 312 -7.85 6.00 -21.15
N LEU A 313 -9.09 5.74 -20.76
CA LEU A 313 -9.99 4.83 -21.48
C LEU A 313 -10.78 5.51 -22.61
N ASP A 314 -10.71 6.84 -22.76
CA ASP A 314 -11.52 7.64 -23.71
C ASP A 314 -13.03 7.32 -23.62
N VAL A 315 -13.58 7.28 -22.41
CA VAL A 315 -15.00 6.97 -22.17
C VAL A 315 -15.93 8.13 -22.52
N ASP A 316 -17.19 7.80 -22.81
CA ASP A 316 -18.25 8.78 -23.05
C ASP A 316 -18.48 9.73 -21.85
N SER A 317 -18.84 10.98 -22.12
CA SER A 317 -19.13 12.01 -21.10
C SER A 317 -20.23 11.60 -20.12
N TYR A 318 -21.24 10.84 -20.57
CA TYR A 318 -22.28 10.31 -19.68
C TYR A 318 -21.71 9.31 -18.68
N ILE A 319 -20.85 8.39 -19.16
CA ILE A 319 -20.20 7.38 -18.32
C ILE A 319 -19.26 8.08 -17.34
N MET A 320 -18.53 9.11 -17.78
CA MET A 320 -17.68 9.92 -16.89
C MET A 320 -18.48 10.55 -15.75
N MET A 321 -19.64 11.18 -16.04
CA MET A 321 -20.45 11.81 -14.99
C MET A 321 -21.01 10.77 -14.01
N LEU A 322 -21.52 9.65 -14.54
CA LEU A 322 -21.99 8.53 -13.73
C LEU A 322 -20.87 8.04 -12.82
N SER A 323 -19.67 7.88 -13.37
CA SER A 323 -18.49 7.39 -12.66
C SER A 323 -18.11 8.23 -11.45
N VAL A 324 -18.06 9.56 -11.63
CA VAL A 324 -17.75 10.55 -10.60
C VAL A 324 -18.79 10.50 -9.47
N ILE A 325 -20.07 10.49 -9.82
CA ILE A 325 -21.14 10.45 -8.80
C ILE A 325 -21.11 9.12 -8.04
N SER A 326 -20.95 8.02 -8.77
CA SER A 326 -20.89 6.66 -8.24
C SER A 326 -19.75 6.47 -7.26
N ILE A 327 -18.54 6.88 -7.63
CA ILE A 327 -17.38 6.72 -6.73
C ILE A 327 -17.49 7.62 -5.49
N CYS A 328 -18.10 8.81 -5.62
CA CYS A 328 -18.40 9.67 -4.48
C CYS A 328 -19.33 8.96 -3.47
N LEU A 329 -20.39 8.31 -3.97
CA LEU A 329 -21.34 7.55 -3.15
C LEU A 329 -20.71 6.30 -2.53
N ILE A 330 -19.93 5.53 -3.30
CA ILE A 330 -19.15 4.39 -2.79
C ILE A 330 -18.24 4.85 -1.66
N THR A 331 -17.52 5.96 -1.84
CA THR A 331 -16.59 6.50 -0.84
C THR A 331 -17.33 6.88 0.44
N ALA A 332 -18.48 7.55 0.35
CA ALA A 332 -19.30 7.89 1.50
C ALA A 332 -19.79 6.64 2.25
N GLY A 333 -20.20 5.61 1.52
CA GLY A 333 -20.60 4.31 2.08
C GLY A 333 -19.46 3.61 2.82
N LEU A 334 -18.29 3.49 2.19
CA LEU A 334 -17.11 2.87 2.78
C LEU A 334 -16.63 3.60 4.03
N VAL A 335 -16.61 4.94 4.02
CA VAL A 335 -16.15 5.71 5.19
C VAL A 335 -17.13 5.60 6.35
N GLY A 336 -18.43 5.71 6.09
CA GLY A 336 -19.44 5.57 7.13
C GLY A 336 -19.48 4.17 7.73
N MET A 337 -19.39 3.15 6.88
CA MET A 337 -19.27 1.76 7.32
C MET A 337 -17.98 1.51 8.09
N GLY A 338 -16.85 2.04 7.64
CA GLY A 338 -15.55 1.87 8.28
C GLY A 338 -15.54 2.44 9.69
N ILE A 339 -15.98 3.68 9.86
CA ILE A 339 -16.04 4.34 11.17
C ILE A 339 -17.10 3.67 12.06
N GLY A 340 -18.28 3.39 11.51
CA GLY A 340 -19.35 2.74 12.26
C GLY A 340 -18.94 1.36 12.77
N MET A 341 -18.37 0.51 11.92
CA MET A 341 -17.90 -0.82 12.32
C MET A 341 -16.65 -0.77 13.20
N GLY A 342 -15.76 0.20 13.01
CA GLY A 342 -14.64 0.46 13.92
C GLY A 342 -15.10 0.87 15.32
N ALA A 343 -16.29 1.49 15.43
CA ALA A 343 -16.91 1.84 16.71
C ALA A 343 -17.61 0.64 17.37
N ILE A 344 -18.13 -0.29 16.57
CA ILE A 344 -18.78 -1.53 17.06
C ILE A 344 -17.73 -2.53 17.54
N TYR A 345 -16.59 -2.64 16.85
CA TYR A 345 -15.51 -3.57 17.17
C TYR A 345 -14.18 -2.83 17.49
N PRO A 346 -14.14 -1.96 18.51
CA PRO A 346 -12.93 -1.21 18.84
C PRO A 346 -11.88 -2.11 19.49
N VAL A 347 -10.64 -2.04 19.00
CA VAL A 347 -9.49 -2.75 19.58
C VAL A 347 -8.57 -1.70 20.22
N LEU A 348 -8.85 -1.36 21.49
CA LEU A 348 -8.14 -0.29 22.21
C LEU A 348 -6.77 -0.72 22.78
N LYS A 349 -6.51 -2.03 22.86
CA LYS A 349 -5.22 -2.61 23.26
C LYS A 349 -4.60 -3.27 22.04
N TYR A 350 -3.70 -2.55 21.37
CA TYR A 350 -2.96 -3.06 20.22
C TYR A 350 -1.46 -2.72 20.37
N GLU A 351 -0.59 -3.59 19.88
CA GLU A 351 0.85 -3.31 19.79
C GLU A 351 1.19 -2.66 18.45
N ASN A 352 0.48 -3.04 17.37
CA ASN A 352 0.65 -2.49 16.04
C ASN A 352 -0.70 -2.13 15.39
N VAL A 353 -0.80 -0.95 14.79
CA VAL A 353 -2.01 -0.49 14.09
C VAL A 353 -2.40 -1.45 12.96
N ALA A 354 -1.41 -2.08 12.31
CA ALA A 354 -1.65 -3.05 11.25
C ALA A 354 -2.41 -4.30 11.73
N GLU A 355 -2.26 -4.68 13.01
CA GLU A 355 -2.97 -5.81 13.61
C GLU A 355 -4.46 -5.53 13.74
N VAL A 356 -4.83 -4.28 14.06
CA VAL A 356 -6.22 -3.85 14.16
C VAL A 356 -6.95 -4.03 12.82
N ALA A 357 -6.28 -3.76 11.69
CA ALA A 357 -6.88 -3.94 10.37
C ALA A 357 -7.14 -5.42 10.02
N ILE A 358 -6.42 -6.36 10.64
CA ILE A 358 -6.55 -7.81 10.44
C ILE A 358 -7.47 -8.44 11.51
N SER A 359 -7.97 -7.64 12.45
CA SER A 359 -8.93 -8.11 13.45
C SER A 359 -10.22 -8.65 12.82
N THR A 360 -10.98 -9.43 13.60
CA THR A 360 -12.29 -9.95 13.19
C THR A 360 -13.22 -8.85 12.67
N GLY A 361 -13.24 -7.68 13.32
CA GLY A 361 -14.02 -6.53 12.86
C GLY A 361 -13.55 -5.99 11.51
N GLY A 362 -12.24 -5.95 11.28
CA GLY A 362 -11.65 -5.53 10.01
C GLY A 362 -12.00 -6.47 8.85
N ILE A 363 -11.99 -7.79 9.10
CA ILE A 363 -12.40 -8.79 8.10
C ILE A 363 -13.88 -8.64 7.75
N ILE A 364 -14.77 -8.49 8.74
CA ILE A 364 -16.21 -8.29 8.49
C ILE A 364 -16.43 -7.00 7.70
N TYR A 365 -15.70 -5.92 8.04
CA TYR A 365 -15.75 -4.67 7.29
C TYR A 365 -15.38 -4.86 5.83
N MET A 366 -14.31 -5.60 5.52
CA MET A 366 -13.93 -5.86 4.13
C MET A 366 -14.99 -6.65 3.37
N ILE A 367 -15.53 -7.71 3.98
CA ILE A 367 -16.58 -8.54 3.34
C ILE A 367 -17.81 -7.67 3.03
N MET A 368 -18.28 -6.89 4.00
CA MET A 368 -19.42 -5.99 3.82
C MET A 368 -19.14 -4.90 2.77
N SER A 369 -17.91 -4.38 2.74
CA SER A 369 -17.47 -3.42 1.72
C SER A 369 -17.53 -4.02 0.31
N PHE A 370 -17.05 -5.25 0.12
CA PHE A 370 -17.09 -5.92 -1.18
C PHE A 370 -18.52 -6.22 -1.63
N ILE A 371 -19.39 -6.65 -0.72
CA ILE A 371 -20.82 -6.85 -1.03
C ILE A 371 -21.46 -5.53 -1.45
N PHE A 372 -21.19 -4.45 -0.71
CA PHE A 372 -21.70 -3.10 -1.03
C PHE A 372 -21.23 -2.60 -2.39
N ILE A 373 -19.91 -2.68 -2.67
CA ILE A 373 -19.33 -2.29 -3.96
C ILE A 373 -19.94 -3.13 -5.09
N GLY A 374 -20.02 -4.46 -4.92
CA GLY A 374 -20.61 -5.37 -5.89
C GLY A 374 -22.06 -5.02 -6.19
N ALA A 375 -22.86 -4.72 -5.17
CA ALA A 375 -24.25 -4.31 -5.33
C ALA A 375 -24.37 -3.01 -6.14
N ILE A 376 -23.53 -2.01 -5.87
CA ILE A 376 -23.51 -0.75 -6.63
C ILE A 376 -23.15 -1.02 -8.10
N VAL A 377 -22.09 -1.78 -8.38
CA VAL A 377 -21.66 -2.09 -9.74
C VAL A 377 -22.74 -2.85 -10.53
N ILE A 378 -23.43 -3.80 -9.88
CA ILE A 378 -24.56 -4.51 -10.50
C ILE A 378 -25.69 -3.54 -10.84
N LEU A 379 -26.06 -2.63 -9.93
CA LEU A 379 -27.10 -1.64 -10.18
C LEU A 379 -26.73 -0.65 -11.29
N GLU A 380 -25.44 -0.29 -11.40
CA GLU A 380 -24.90 0.60 -12.44
C GLU A 380 -24.80 -0.05 -13.82
N SER A 381 -24.63 -1.38 -13.87
CA SER A 381 -24.56 -2.11 -15.14
C SER A 381 -25.79 -1.87 -16.02
N ARG A 382 -26.97 -1.69 -15.41
CA ARG A 382 -28.25 -1.46 -16.12
C ARG A 382 -28.31 -0.10 -16.83
N PRO A 383 -28.10 1.05 -16.16
CA PRO A 383 -28.02 2.35 -16.84
C PRO A 383 -26.98 2.39 -17.96
N VAL A 384 -25.83 1.77 -17.75
CA VAL A 384 -24.75 1.75 -18.76
C VAL A 384 -25.13 0.89 -19.95
N TYR A 385 -25.75 -0.28 -19.72
CA TYR A 385 -26.26 -1.14 -20.78
C TYR A 385 -27.31 -0.42 -21.65
N VAL A 386 -28.26 0.29 -21.04
CA VAL A 386 -29.28 1.02 -21.80
C VAL A 386 -28.67 2.19 -22.59
N HIS A 387 -27.73 2.92 -21.99
CA HIS A 387 -27.01 3.98 -22.70
C HIS A 387 -26.25 3.44 -23.92
N PHE A 388 -25.61 2.29 -23.78
CA PHE A 388 -24.88 1.64 -24.86
C PHE A 388 -25.81 1.24 -26.02
N TYR A 389 -26.94 0.59 -25.72
CA TYR A 389 -27.94 0.21 -26.72
C TYR A 389 -28.51 1.42 -27.47
N LYS A 390 -28.77 2.52 -26.76
CA LYS A 390 -29.27 3.76 -27.39
C LYS A 390 -28.25 4.37 -28.35
N LYS A 391 -26.95 4.34 -28.00
CA LYS A 391 -25.89 4.98 -28.80
C LYS A 391 -25.43 4.12 -30.00
N PHE A 392 -25.42 2.79 -29.88
CA PHE A 392 -24.91 1.90 -30.92
C PHE A 392 -25.99 1.23 -31.77
N LEU A 393 -27.16 0.94 -31.21
CA LEU A 393 -28.24 0.21 -31.90
C LEU A 393 -29.42 1.14 -32.26
N PHE A 394 -29.35 2.43 -31.94
CA PHE A 394 -30.41 3.44 -32.14
C PHE A 394 -31.79 3.03 -31.59
N TYR A 395 -31.81 2.05 -30.67
CA TYR A 395 -33.02 1.50 -30.07
C TYR A 395 -33.16 2.04 -28.65
N ASN A 396 -34.30 2.67 -28.34
CA ASN A 396 -34.54 3.27 -27.05
C ASN A 396 -35.20 2.25 -26.10
N ILE A 397 -34.38 1.45 -25.42
CA ILE A 397 -34.80 0.44 -24.43
C ILE A 397 -34.92 1.07 -23.03
N GLY A 398 -34.96 2.40 -22.95
CA GLY A 398 -35.04 3.14 -21.69
C GLY A 398 -36.45 3.16 -21.11
N GLY A 399 -36.56 2.81 -19.82
CA GLY A 399 -37.78 2.87 -19.04
C GLY A 399 -37.53 3.33 -17.59
N ILE A 400 -38.55 3.18 -16.74
CA ILE A 400 -38.52 3.52 -15.30
C ILE A 400 -37.37 2.82 -14.55
N GLU A 401 -36.91 1.68 -15.04
CA GLU A 401 -35.83 0.87 -14.45
C GLU A 401 -34.53 1.65 -14.20
N ILE A 402 -34.16 2.60 -15.06
CA ILE A 402 -32.95 3.42 -14.89
C ILE A 402 -33.05 4.31 -13.65
N TYR A 403 -34.20 4.96 -13.48
CA TYR A 403 -34.46 5.83 -12.33
C TYR A 403 -34.52 5.01 -11.04
N VAL A 404 -35.11 3.80 -11.10
CA VAL A 404 -35.11 2.87 -9.98
C VAL A 404 -33.69 2.46 -9.58
N SER A 405 -32.81 2.15 -10.54
CA SER A 405 -31.40 1.86 -10.26
C SER A 405 -30.70 3.03 -9.54
N TYR A 406 -30.86 4.27 -10.02
CA TYR A 406 -30.24 5.43 -9.38
C TYR A 406 -30.75 5.68 -7.96
N VAL A 407 -32.06 5.58 -7.76
CA VAL A 407 -32.67 5.73 -6.43
C VAL A 407 -32.17 4.62 -5.50
N LEU A 408 -32.07 3.37 -5.97
CA LEU A 408 -31.54 2.26 -5.18
C LEU A 408 -30.06 2.48 -4.81
N ILE A 409 -29.21 2.93 -5.74
CA ILE A 409 -27.79 3.24 -5.46
C ILE A 409 -27.68 4.32 -4.38
N PHE A 410 -28.51 5.36 -4.47
CA PHE A 410 -28.52 6.45 -3.49
C PHE A 410 -28.99 5.98 -2.12
N ILE A 411 -30.09 5.23 -2.05
CA ILE A 411 -30.63 4.66 -0.80
C ILE A 411 -29.62 3.71 -0.18
N LEU A 412 -29.02 2.81 -0.97
CA LEU A 412 -28.05 1.84 -0.49
C LEU A 412 -26.83 2.54 0.09
N SER A 413 -26.31 3.56 -0.61
CA SER A 413 -25.17 4.35 -0.13
C SER A 413 -25.48 5.06 1.19
N ILE A 414 -26.64 5.73 1.29
CA ILE A 414 -27.07 6.39 2.53
C ILE A 414 -27.24 5.39 3.67
N ALA A 415 -27.90 4.26 3.41
CA ALA A 415 -28.11 3.22 4.42
C ALA A 415 -26.78 2.67 4.93
N THR A 416 -25.84 2.43 4.02
CA THR A 416 -24.48 1.93 4.31
C THR A 416 -23.67 2.95 5.11
N THR A 417 -23.87 4.25 4.89
CA THR A 417 -23.23 5.31 5.69
C THR A 417 -23.88 5.46 7.07
N ILE A 418 -25.20 5.56 7.14
CA ILE A 418 -25.91 6.00 8.36
C ILE A 418 -26.13 4.84 9.35
N ILE A 419 -26.50 3.64 8.89
CA ILE A 419 -26.84 2.51 9.78
C ILE A 419 -25.64 2.11 10.65
N PRO A 420 -24.44 1.86 10.08
CA PRO A 420 -23.26 1.52 10.90
C PRO A 420 -22.87 2.65 11.85
N MET A 421 -23.05 3.91 11.44
CA MET A 421 -22.76 5.06 12.31
C MET A 421 -23.69 5.12 13.52
N ILE A 422 -25.00 4.87 13.34
CA ILE A 422 -25.95 4.83 14.47
C ILE A 422 -25.63 3.67 15.41
N LEU A 423 -25.38 2.47 14.85
CA LEU A 423 -25.00 1.29 15.63
C LEU A 423 -23.68 1.52 16.38
N GLY A 424 -22.71 2.19 15.74
CA GLY A 424 -21.45 2.59 16.35
C GLY A 424 -21.62 3.54 17.52
N VAL A 425 -22.48 4.56 17.40
CA VAL A 425 -22.81 5.45 18.54
C VAL A 425 -23.42 4.66 19.69
N LYS A 426 -24.31 3.71 19.39
CA LYS A 426 -24.95 2.88 20.42
C LYS A 426 -23.93 1.99 21.12
N ALA A 427 -23.08 1.30 20.35
CA ALA A 427 -22.02 0.44 20.88
C ALA A 427 -21.05 1.22 21.80
N LEU A 428 -20.64 2.42 21.41
CA LEU A 428 -19.77 3.26 22.24
C LEU A 428 -20.44 3.73 23.54
N LYS A 429 -21.76 3.93 23.55
CA LYS A 429 -22.51 4.29 24.77
C LYS A 429 -22.69 3.11 25.73
N GLU A 430 -22.81 1.90 25.20
CA GLU A 430 -22.97 0.66 25.96
C GLU A 430 -21.63 0.05 26.39
N MET A 431 -20.52 0.63 25.93
CA MET A 431 -19.18 0.14 26.22
C MET A 431 -18.84 0.34 27.70
N GLU A 432 -18.58 -0.76 28.41
CA GLU A 432 -17.99 -0.77 29.74
C GLU A 432 -16.46 -0.75 29.59
N LEU A 433 -15.80 0.28 30.17
CA LEU A 433 -14.35 0.49 30.08
C LEU A 433 -13.57 -0.15 31.23
#